data_AF-A0A9Q2FKB2-F1
#
_entry.id   AF-A0A9Q2FKB2-F1
#
_cell.length_a   1.000
_cell.length_b   1.000
_cell.length_c   1.000
_cell.angle_alpha   90.00
_cell.angle_beta   90.00
_cell.angle_gamma   90.00
#
_symmetry.space_group_name_H-M   'P 1'
#
loop_
_entity.id
_entity.type
_entity.pdbx_description
1 polymer ?
#
loop_
_entity_poly.entity_id
_entity_poly.type
_entity_poly.pdbx_seq_one_letter_code
_entity_poly.pdbx_strand_id
1 'polypeptide(L)'
;MANSRTVVIYRDDVPLASVRVSFLVSGSDLRSPGADTFPEAVNRILKDASFSPSGPGRGLELTRLVRSPEAQNNQGLVFLLYRIAGYLGMMSHAQVGFACVRKNHVSFYKRLGYQPETELRPYPGLNCPMQLMSSNRQRYDEIRASFPLIDPFTSATDGLEDLLSGGNVALWLRGAA
;
A
#
# COMPACT_ATOMS: atom_id res chain seq x y z
N MET A 1 9.46 16.56 -7.07
CA MET A 1 8.29 16.17 -6.26
C MET A 1 8.67 14.99 -5.39
N ALA A 2 8.20 14.94 -4.15
CA ALA A 2 8.37 13.75 -3.31
C ALA A 2 7.62 12.57 -3.97
N ASN A 3 8.28 11.42 -4.13
CA ASN A 3 7.65 10.23 -4.70
C ASN A 3 6.89 9.42 -3.64
N SER A 4 6.53 10.01 -2.51
CA SER A 4 5.78 9.30 -1.48
C SER A 4 4.78 10.21 -0.80
N ARG A 5 3.66 9.63 -0.37
CA ARG A 5 2.62 10.26 0.44
C ARG A 5 2.43 9.48 1.72
N THR A 6 2.34 10.19 2.84
CA THR A 6 1.99 9.60 4.14
C THR A 6 0.58 10.05 4.50
N VAL A 7 -0.29 9.10 4.81
CA VAL A 7 -1.63 9.38 5.33
C VAL A 7 -1.65 8.98 6.80
N VAL A 8 -2.19 9.87 7.63
CA VAL A 8 -2.36 9.66 9.06
C VAL A 8 -3.85 9.81 9.38
N ILE A 9 -4.38 8.85 10.12
CA ILE A 9 -5.77 8.86 10.60
C ILE A 9 -5.76 9.40 12.02
N TYR A 10 -6.58 10.41 12.26
CA TYR A 10 -6.77 11.02 13.58
C TYR A 10 -8.14 10.68 14.16
N ARG A 11 -8.23 10.66 15.48
CA ARG A 11 -9.48 10.73 16.24
C ARG A 11 -9.27 11.74 17.35
N ASP A 12 -10.13 12.76 17.42
CA ASP A 12 -10.03 13.83 18.43
C ASP A 12 -8.60 14.42 18.48
N ASP A 13 -8.04 14.74 17.30
CA ASP A 13 -6.66 15.23 17.09
C ASP A 13 -5.51 14.30 17.53
N VAL A 14 -5.82 13.07 17.95
CA VAL A 14 -4.84 12.04 18.32
C VAL A 14 -4.56 11.13 17.11
N PRO A 15 -3.30 10.94 16.68
CA PRO A 15 -2.96 10.05 15.58
C PRO A 15 -3.16 8.57 15.98
N LEU A 16 -4.04 7.87 15.26
CA LEU A 16 -4.40 6.48 15.53
C LEU A 16 -3.76 5.47 14.58
N ALA A 17 -3.48 5.85 13.35
CA ALA A 17 -2.94 4.93 12.36
C ALA A 17 -2.27 5.68 11.21
N SER A 18 -1.39 5.01 10.48
CA SER A 18 -0.76 5.61 9.30
C SER A 18 -0.49 4.58 8.21
N VAL A 19 -0.32 5.07 6.99
CA VAL A 19 0.30 4.35 5.88
C VAL A 19 1.14 5.32 5.06
N ARG A 20 2.30 4.87 4.59
CA ARG A 20 3.12 5.59 3.62
C ARG A 20 3.12 4.81 2.30
N VAL A 21 2.72 5.50 1.25
CA VAL A 21 2.75 5.00 -0.13
C VAL A 21 3.91 5.65 -0.85
N SER A 22 4.84 4.86 -1.37
CA SER A 22 5.89 5.34 -2.29
C SER A 22 5.55 4.94 -3.71
N PHE A 23 5.69 5.84 -4.67
CA PHE A 23 5.43 5.64 -6.08
C PHE A 23 6.75 5.38 -6.80
N LEU A 24 6.73 4.39 -7.68
CA LEU A 24 7.87 3.95 -8.47
C LEU A 24 7.50 3.96 -9.95
N VAL A 25 8.47 4.27 -10.80
CA VAL A 25 8.34 4.21 -12.26
C VAL A 25 9.54 3.46 -12.82
N SER A 26 9.29 2.51 -13.71
CA SER A 26 10.31 1.73 -14.42
C SER A 26 11.29 2.67 -15.12
N GLY A 27 12.59 2.46 -14.91
CA GLY A 27 13.66 3.26 -15.49
C GLY A 27 13.89 4.64 -14.86
N SER A 28 13.26 4.95 -13.73
CA SER A 28 13.50 6.19 -12.97
C SER A 28 14.39 5.97 -11.74
N ASP A 29 14.97 7.05 -11.22
CA ASP A 29 15.74 7.05 -9.97
C ASP A 29 14.86 7.19 -8.72
N LEU A 30 13.56 6.91 -8.84
CA LEU A 30 12.63 6.96 -7.71
C LEU A 30 12.92 5.82 -6.74
N ARG A 31 13.02 6.15 -5.45
CA ARG A 31 13.44 5.22 -4.39
C ARG A 31 12.31 4.90 -3.44
N SER A 32 12.37 3.71 -2.86
CA SER A 32 11.53 3.31 -1.75
C SER A 32 12.29 2.29 -0.90
N PRO A 33 11.93 2.10 0.38
CA PRO A 33 12.64 1.16 1.24
C PRO A 33 12.78 -0.25 0.64
N GLY A 34 11.75 -0.75 -0.04
CA GLY A 34 11.79 -2.04 -0.73
C GLY A 34 12.62 -2.02 -1.99
N ALA A 35 12.56 -0.96 -2.80
CA ALA A 35 13.41 -0.80 -3.98
C ALA A 35 14.90 -0.72 -3.61
N ASP A 36 15.22 -0.10 -2.47
CA ASP A 36 16.59 -0.03 -1.96
C ASP A 36 17.11 -1.38 -1.45
N THR A 37 16.23 -2.20 -0.88
CA THR A 37 16.59 -3.50 -0.29
C THR A 37 16.57 -4.64 -1.32
N PHE A 38 15.67 -4.56 -2.29
CA PHE A 38 15.42 -5.58 -3.31
C PHE A 38 15.43 -5.00 -4.73
N PRO A 39 16.48 -4.27 -5.15
CA PRO A 39 16.49 -3.51 -6.39
C PRO A 39 16.26 -4.38 -7.63
N GLU A 40 16.90 -5.56 -7.69
CA GLU A 40 16.77 -6.49 -8.81
C GLU A 40 15.33 -6.98 -9.01
N ALA A 41 14.68 -7.39 -7.92
CA ALA A 41 13.31 -7.91 -7.97
C ALA A 41 12.32 -6.80 -8.33
N VAL A 42 12.41 -5.64 -7.69
CA VAL A 42 11.53 -4.49 -7.97
C VAL A 42 11.70 -4.03 -9.42
N ASN A 43 12.94 -3.89 -9.90
CA ASN A 43 13.21 -3.47 -11.28
C ASN A 43 12.70 -4.47 -12.31
N ARG A 44 12.88 -5.79 -12.07
CA ARG A 44 12.33 -6.83 -12.95
C ARG A 44 10.81 -6.70 -13.03
N ILE A 45 10.12 -6.65 -11.90
CA ILE A 45 8.66 -6.62 -11.86
C ILE A 45 8.10 -5.34 -12.49
N LEU A 46 8.74 -4.18 -12.26
CA LEU A 46 8.36 -2.94 -12.92
C LEU A 46 8.59 -2.99 -14.44
N LYS A 47 9.68 -3.61 -14.90
CA LYS A 47 9.92 -3.82 -16.33
C LYS A 47 8.87 -4.72 -16.96
N ASP A 48 8.51 -5.82 -16.31
CA ASP A 48 7.47 -6.74 -16.77
C ASP A 48 6.10 -6.05 -16.84
N ALA A 49 5.81 -5.09 -15.94
CA ALA A 49 4.59 -4.29 -15.98
C ALA A 49 4.54 -3.26 -17.13
N SER A 50 5.70 -2.83 -17.65
CA SER A 50 5.80 -1.85 -18.76
C SER A 50 5.28 -2.38 -20.10
N PHE A 51 5.13 -3.70 -20.26
CA PHE A 51 4.58 -4.28 -21.49
C PHE A 51 3.07 -4.08 -21.62
N SER A 52 2.42 -3.43 -20.63
CA SER A 52 1.07 -2.90 -20.77
C SER A 52 1.07 -1.66 -21.69
N PRO A 53 0.06 -1.47 -22.57
CA PRO A 53 -0.03 -0.33 -23.49
C PRO A 53 -0.10 1.07 -22.82
N SER A 54 -0.02 1.15 -21.49
CA SER A 54 -0.22 2.36 -20.68
C SER A 54 1.06 3.19 -20.41
N GLY A 55 2.19 2.86 -21.04
CA GLY A 55 3.48 3.52 -20.81
C GLY A 55 4.39 2.77 -19.82
N PRO A 56 5.39 3.42 -19.20
CA PRO A 56 6.34 2.73 -18.33
C PRO A 56 5.63 2.05 -17.15
N GLY A 57 6.18 0.94 -16.68
CA GLY A 57 5.65 0.25 -15.51
C GLY A 57 5.65 1.15 -14.28
N ARG A 58 4.55 1.16 -13.54
CA ARG A 58 4.28 1.99 -12.37
C ARG A 58 3.96 1.09 -11.19
N GLY A 59 4.65 1.33 -10.09
CA GLY A 59 4.46 0.61 -8.84
C GLY A 59 4.03 1.54 -7.71
N LEU A 60 3.38 0.97 -6.71
CA LEU A 60 3.36 1.55 -5.37
C LEU A 60 4.01 0.60 -4.37
N GLU A 61 4.69 1.13 -3.36
CA GLU A 61 5.11 0.37 -2.18
C GLU A 61 4.37 0.87 -0.95
N LEU A 62 3.74 -0.06 -0.22
CA LEU A 62 3.13 0.21 1.08
C LEU A 62 4.17 0.00 2.18
N THR A 63 4.41 1.05 2.97
CA THR A 63 5.24 1.00 4.18
C THR A 63 4.51 1.70 5.32
N ARG A 64 5.02 1.52 6.56
CA ARG A 64 4.45 2.19 7.74
C ARG A 64 2.94 2.00 7.90
N LEU A 65 2.41 0.85 7.47
CA LEU A 65 1.03 0.42 7.70
C LEU A 65 0.93 0.01 9.17
N VAL A 66 0.62 0.96 10.03
CA VAL A 66 0.69 0.81 11.49
C VAL A 66 -0.54 1.42 12.16
N ARG A 67 -0.78 0.98 13.39
CA ARG A 67 -1.80 1.51 14.30
C ARG A 67 -1.11 1.90 15.60
N SER A 68 -1.67 2.88 16.30
CA SER A 68 -1.27 3.22 17.66
C SER A 68 -1.54 2.04 18.61
N PRO A 69 -0.82 1.93 19.73
CA PRO A 69 -1.09 0.91 20.75
C PRO A 69 -2.55 0.93 21.23
N GLU A 70 -3.14 2.11 21.37
CA GLU A 70 -4.53 2.30 21.79
C GLU A 70 -5.54 1.69 20.82
N ALA A 71 -5.18 1.60 19.54
CA ALA A 71 -6.02 1.03 18.48
C ALA A 71 -5.53 -0.36 18.00
N GLN A 72 -4.69 -1.06 18.76
CA GLN A 72 -4.06 -2.32 18.33
C GLN A 72 -5.05 -3.42 17.91
N ASN A 73 -6.24 -3.43 18.53
CA ASN A 73 -7.30 -4.42 18.26
C ASN A 73 -8.27 -3.96 17.17
N ASN A 74 -8.19 -2.71 16.71
CA ASN A 74 -9.06 -2.20 15.67
C ASN A 74 -8.55 -2.64 14.29
N GLN A 75 -9.03 -3.79 13.81
CA GLN A 75 -8.69 -4.31 12.48
C GLN A 75 -9.31 -3.47 11.35
N GLY A 76 -10.41 -2.74 11.62
CA GLY A 76 -11.02 -1.82 10.67
C GLY A 76 -10.05 -0.76 10.17
N LEU A 77 -9.17 -0.25 11.04
CA LEU A 77 -8.13 0.70 10.65
C LEU A 77 -7.12 0.11 9.65
N VAL A 78 -6.78 -1.18 9.75
CA VAL A 78 -5.88 -1.84 8.78
C VAL A 78 -6.53 -1.83 7.40
N PHE A 79 -7.80 -2.25 7.30
CA PHE A 79 -8.52 -2.28 6.04
C PHE A 79 -8.74 -0.88 5.46
N LEU A 80 -9.05 0.11 6.29
CA LEU A 80 -9.14 1.51 5.87
C LEU A 80 -7.82 2.03 5.28
N LEU A 81 -6.68 1.73 5.91
CA LEU A 81 -5.37 2.09 5.36
C LEU A 81 -5.10 1.41 4.01
N TYR A 82 -5.50 0.15 3.85
CA TYR A 82 -5.42 -0.54 2.55
C TYR A 82 -6.30 0.10 1.49
N ARG A 83 -7.52 0.52 1.84
CA ARG A 83 -8.40 1.27 0.94
C ARG A 83 -7.73 2.55 0.48
N ILE A 84 -7.22 3.35 1.41
CA ILE A 84 -6.53 4.61 1.09
C ILE A 84 -5.33 4.34 0.17
N ALA A 85 -4.51 3.33 0.46
CA ALA A 85 -3.38 2.98 -0.39
C ALA A 85 -3.82 2.48 -1.78
N GLY A 86 -4.90 1.71 -1.84
CA GLY A 86 -5.53 1.24 -3.08
C GLY A 86 -6.06 2.39 -3.93
N TYR A 87 -6.71 3.38 -3.32
CA TYR A 87 -7.17 4.60 -3.97
C TYR A 87 -5.98 5.35 -4.59
N LEU A 88 -4.94 5.61 -3.80
CA LEU A 88 -3.72 6.28 -4.28
C LEU A 88 -3.07 5.50 -5.43
N GLY A 89 -3.01 4.18 -5.34
CA GLY A 89 -2.49 3.30 -6.39
C GLY A 89 -3.30 3.41 -7.69
N MET A 90 -4.63 3.47 -7.61
CA MET A 90 -5.48 3.60 -8.79
C MET A 90 -5.39 4.98 -9.42
N MET A 91 -5.35 6.04 -8.61
CA MET A 91 -5.18 7.41 -9.10
C MET A 91 -3.79 7.65 -9.71
N SER A 92 -2.77 6.91 -9.27
CA SER A 92 -1.44 6.95 -9.87
C SER A 92 -1.25 5.99 -11.05
N HIS A 93 -2.31 5.27 -11.46
CA HIS A 93 -2.24 4.20 -12.46
C HIS A 93 -1.15 3.15 -12.17
N ALA A 94 -0.95 2.81 -10.90
CA ALA A 94 -0.02 1.75 -10.53
C ALA A 94 -0.52 0.41 -11.06
N GLN A 95 0.37 -0.34 -11.73
CA GLN A 95 0.08 -1.69 -12.22
C GLN A 95 0.53 -2.76 -11.24
N VAL A 96 1.41 -2.43 -10.28
CA VAL A 96 1.91 -3.37 -9.28
C VAL A 96 1.94 -2.70 -7.90
N GLY A 97 1.46 -3.42 -6.89
CA GLY A 97 1.66 -3.11 -5.48
C GLY A 97 2.81 -3.93 -4.90
N PHE A 98 3.68 -3.29 -4.13
CA PHE A 98 4.78 -3.90 -3.40
C PHE A 98 4.56 -3.75 -1.90
N ALA A 99 5.02 -4.75 -1.15
CA ALA A 99 5.11 -4.67 0.30
C ALA A 99 6.29 -5.50 0.80
N CYS A 100 7.10 -4.91 1.66
CA CYS A 100 8.11 -5.64 2.42
C CYS A 100 7.49 -6.08 3.74
N VAL A 101 7.42 -7.39 3.99
CA VAL A 101 6.66 -7.94 5.11
C VAL A 101 7.50 -8.88 5.98
N ARG A 102 7.18 -8.93 7.28
CA ARG A 102 7.76 -9.95 8.17
C ARG A 102 7.15 -11.32 7.86
N LYS A 103 7.88 -12.39 8.19
CA LYS A 103 7.42 -13.79 8.06
C LYS A 103 5.99 -14.01 8.57
N ASN A 104 5.66 -13.47 9.74
CA ASN A 104 4.35 -13.65 10.38
C ASN A 104 3.18 -12.95 9.65
N HIS A 105 3.46 -12.02 8.73
CA HIS A 105 2.45 -11.29 7.97
C HIS A 105 2.27 -11.80 6.53
N VAL A 106 3.11 -12.72 6.07
CA VAL A 106 3.05 -13.27 4.70
C VAL A 106 1.69 -13.87 4.39
N SER A 107 1.11 -14.66 5.31
CA SER A 107 -0.21 -15.28 5.12
C SER A 107 -1.33 -14.24 4.97
N PHE A 108 -1.25 -13.13 5.69
CA PHE A 108 -2.20 -12.03 5.55
C PHE A 108 -2.09 -11.37 4.18
N TYR A 109 -0.88 -11.05 3.72
CA TYR A 109 -0.66 -10.44 2.40
C TYR A 109 -1.04 -11.38 1.25
N LYS A 110 -0.85 -12.70 1.38
CA LYS A 110 -1.37 -13.68 0.41
C LYS A 110 -2.88 -13.61 0.24
N ARG A 111 -3.63 -13.42 1.33
CA ARG A 111 -5.10 -13.22 1.27
C ARG A 111 -5.49 -11.92 0.57
N LEU A 112 -4.60 -10.93 0.58
CA LEU A 112 -4.77 -9.67 -0.17
C LEU A 112 -4.26 -9.78 -1.62
N GLY A 113 -3.97 -10.98 -2.11
CA GLY A 113 -3.56 -11.23 -3.48
C GLY A 113 -2.07 -11.05 -3.76
N TYR A 114 -1.25 -10.82 -2.72
CA TYR A 114 0.20 -10.72 -2.91
C TYR A 114 0.86 -12.09 -2.99
N GLN A 115 1.94 -12.16 -3.76
CA GLN A 115 2.83 -13.31 -3.85
C GLN A 115 4.25 -12.95 -3.38
N PRO A 116 5.00 -13.90 -2.79
CA PRO A 116 6.40 -13.67 -2.43
C PRO A 116 7.28 -13.58 -3.69
N GLU A 117 8.19 -12.62 -3.71
CA GLU A 117 9.13 -12.40 -4.83
C GLU A 117 10.58 -12.72 -4.47
N THR A 118 10.88 -12.76 -3.16
CA THR A 118 12.23 -12.98 -2.64
C THR A 118 12.20 -13.87 -1.42
N GLU A 119 13.36 -14.31 -0.96
CA GLU A 119 13.54 -14.79 0.41
C GLU A 119 13.56 -13.64 1.42
N LEU A 120 13.54 -13.99 2.71
CA LEU A 120 13.74 -13.05 3.82
C LEU A 120 15.17 -12.46 3.79
N ARG A 121 15.31 -11.14 3.88
CA ARG A 121 16.60 -10.42 3.95
C ARG A 121 16.62 -9.38 5.06
N PRO A 122 17.80 -9.03 5.60
CA PRO A 122 17.95 -7.86 6.48
C PRO A 122 17.36 -6.61 5.81
N TYR A 123 16.70 -5.77 6.62
CA TYR A 123 15.97 -4.61 6.12
C TYR A 123 16.45 -3.33 6.81
N PRO A 124 16.75 -2.25 6.08
CA PRO A 124 17.29 -1.03 6.67
C PRO A 124 16.40 -0.46 7.79
N GLY A 125 17.01 -0.21 8.95
CA GLY A 125 16.34 0.38 10.11
C GLY A 125 15.40 -0.56 10.87
N LEU A 126 15.38 -1.87 10.58
CA LEU A 126 14.61 -2.86 11.30
C LEU A 126 15.49 -4.01 11.80
N ASN A 127 15.21 -4.49 13.01
CA ASN A 127 15.91 -5.61 13.64
C ASN A 127 15.36 -6.99 13.22
N CYS A 128 14.54 -7.04 12.18
CA CYS A 128 13.92 -8.27 11.69
C CYS A 128 14.03 -8.34 10.17
N PRO A 129 14.23 -9.54 9.60
CA PRO A 129 14.28 -9.69 8.17
C PRO A 129 12.88 -9.53 7.56
N MET A 130 12.85 -9.03 6.34
CA MET A 130 11.64 -8.76 5.57
C MET A 130 11.70 -9.52 4.25
N GLN A 131 10.53 -9.86 3.70
CA GLN A 131 10.36 -10.51 2.41
C GLN A 131 9.64 -9.53 1.49
N LEU A 132 10.13 -9.34 0.27
CA LEU A 132 9.39 -8.60 -0.74
C LEU A 132 8.21 -9.45 -1.23
N MET A 133 7.05 -8.83 -1.27
CA MET A 133 5.86 -9.37 -1.90
C MET A 133 5.33 -8.40 -2.95
N SER A 134 4.72 -8.91 -4.01
CA SER A 134 4.09 -8.12 -5.06
C SER A 134 2.67 -8.58 -5.36
N SER A 135 1.83 -7.69 -5.89
CA SER A 135 0.51 -8.01 -6.44
C SER A 135 0.29 -7.16 -7.69
N ASN A 136 -0.10 -7.79 -8.80
CA ASN A 136 -0.43 -7.06 -10.03
C ASN A 136 -1.84 -6.47 -9.96
N ARG A 137 -2.12 -5.54 -10.87
CA ARG A 137 -3.40 -4.82 -10.92
C ARG A 137 -4.61 -5.74 -11.09
N GLN A 138 -4.51 -6.72 -11.99
CA GLN A 138 -5.58 -7.68 -12.21
C GLN A 138 -5.94 -8.42 -10.92
N ARG A 139 -4.93 -8.95 -10.22
CA ARG A 139 -5.13 -9.68 -8.97
C ARG A 139 -5.69 -8.78 -7.87
N TYR A 140 -5.21 -7.54 -7.78
CA TYR A 140 -5.80 -6.56 -6.87
C TYR A 140 -7.29 -6.29 -7.17
N ASP A 141 -7.66 -6.14 -8.45
CA ASP A 141 -9.05 -5.94 -8.87
C ASP A 141 -9.95 -7.14 -8.52
N GLU A 142 -9.47 -8.38 -8.69
CA GLU A 142 -10.18 -9.60 -8.29
C GLU A 142 -10.42 -9.66 -6.77
N ILE A 143 -9.41 -9.32 -5.97
CA ILE A 143 -9.52 -9.36 -4.51
C ILE A 143 -10.46 -8.27 -4.00
N ARG A 144 -10.35 -7.03 -4.50
CA ARG A 144 -11.23 -5.95 -4.00
C ARG A 144 -12.70 -6.19 -4.37
N ALA A 145 -12.96 -6.81 -5.53
CA ALA A 145 -14.31 -7.19 -5.93
C ALA A 145 -14.92 -8.27 -5.02
N SER A 146 -14.09 -9.20 -4.52
CA SER A 146 -14.53 -10.29 -3.62
C SER A 146 -14.47 -9.91 -2.14
N PHE A 147 -13.74 -8.85 -1.77
CA PHE A 147 -13.57 -8.39 -0.40
C PHE A 147 -13.76 -6.86 -0.30
N PRO A 148 -15.02 -6.37 -0.24
CA PRO A 148 -15.35 -4.94 -0.30
C PRO A 148 -14.70 -4.07 0.78
N LEU A 149 -14.25 -4.68 1.89
CA LEU A 149 -13.53 -3.98 2.97
C LEU A 149 -12.20 -3.35 2.52
N ILE A 150 -11.61 -3.79 1.40
CA ILE A 150 -10.41 -3.16 0.83
C ILE A 150 -10.68 -2.35 -0.45
N ASP A 151 -11.94 -2.31 -0.91
CA ASP A 151 -12.29 -1.57 -2.12
C ASP A 151 -12.41 -0.06 -1.79
N PRO A 152 -11.57 0.80 -2.40
CA PRO A 152 -11.58 2.22 -2.14
C PRO A 152 -12.76 2.99 -2.76
N PHE A 153 -13.58 2.36 -3.58
CA PHE A 153 -14.76 3.00 -4.19
C PHE A 153 -16.07 2.58 -3.52
N THR A 154 -16.02 1.86 -2.40
CA THR A 154 -17.21 1.57 -1.58
C THR A 154 -17.52 2.74 -0.64
N SER A 155 -18.78 2.89 -0.21
CA SER A 155 -19.39 4.07 0.45
C SER A 155 -18.75 4.65 1.74
N ALA A 156 -17.65 4.11 2.24
CA ALA A 156 -16.96 4.62 3.44
C ALA A 156 -15.75 5.53 3.12
N THR A 157 -15.57 5.90 1.86
CA THR A 157 -14.42 6.69 1.35
C THR A 157 -14.83 7.85 0.45
N ASP A 158 -16.06 8.35 0.60
CA ASP A 158 -16.45 9.62 0.01
C ASP A 158 -15.49 10.72 0.48
N GLY A 159 -14.94 11.52 -0.44
CA GLY A 159 -13.99 12.61 -0.14
C GLY A 159 -12.50 12.25 -0.17
N LEU A 160 -12.09 11.03 -0.57
CA LEU A 160 -10.63 10.72 -0.75
C LEU A 160 -9.95 11.58 -1.83
N GLU A 161 -10.71 12.24 -2.69
CA GLU A 161 -10.19 13.19 -3.69
C GLU A 161 -9.40 14.36 -3.05
N ASP A 162 -9.79 14.80 -1.85
CA ASP A 162 -9.06 15.83 -1.10
C ASP A 162 -7.70 15.32 -0.56
N LEU A 163 -7.47 14.00 -0.48
CA LEU A 163 -6.11 13.47 -0.23
C LEU A 163 -5.17 13.79 -1.39
N LEU A 164 -5.69 13.94 -2.61
CA LEU A 164 -4.86 14.23 -3.77
C LEU A 164 -4.29 15.65 -3.70
N SER A 165 -5.08 16.61 -3.18
CA SER A 165 -4.70 18.00 -2.95
C SER A 165 -3.88 18.21 -1.67
N GLY A 166 -3.77 17.19 -0.81
CA GLY A 166 -3.06 17.26 0.47
C GLY A 166 -3.90 17.87 1.60
N GLY A 167 -5.22 17.98 1.41
CA GLY A 167 -6.16 18.45 2.42
C GLY A 167 -6.52 17.38 3.45
N ASN A 168 -7.34 17.78 4.42
CA ASN A 168 -7.90 16.88 5.43
C ASN A 168 -9.19 16.25 4.90
N VAL A 169 -9.35 14.95 5.11
CA VAL A 169 -10.59 14.22 4.76
C VAL A 169 -11.28 13.78 6.03
N ALA A 170 -12.53 14.21 6.21
CA ALA A 170 -13.39 13.69 7.27
C ALA A 170 -13.88 12.28 6.88
N LEU A 171 -13.45 11.26 7.62
CA LEU A 171 -13.88 9.88 7.40
C LEU A 171 -15.05 9.54 8.32
N TRP A 172 -16.22 9.29 7.75
CA TRP A 172 -17.39 8.81 8.48
C TRP A 172 -17.46 7.29 8.40
N LEU A 173 -16.89 6.61 9.40
CA LEU A 173 -17.06 5.17 9.53
C LEU A 173 -18.48 4.88 10.01
N ARG A 174 -19.38 4.45 9.11
CA ARG A 174 -20.69 3.93 9.52
C ARG A 174 -20.50 2.61 10.28
N GLY A 175 -20.76 2.63 11.59
CA GLY A 175 -21.00 1.43 12.40
C GLY A 175 -19.81 0.92 13.23
N ALA A 176 -19.74 1.35 14.49
CA ALA A 176 -19.39 0.50 15.62
C ALA A 176 -20.21 1.01 16.81
N ALA A 177 -21.52 0.72 16.76
CA ALA A 177 -22.39 0.75 17.93
C ALA A 177 -22.40 -0.66 18.52
#